data_AF-A0A8S2LXC1-F1
#
_entry.id   AF-A0A8S2LXC1-F1
#
_cell.length_a   1.000
_cell.length_b   1.000
_cell.length_c   1.000
_cell.angle_alpha   90.00
_cell.angle_beta   90.00
_cell.angle_gamma   90.00
#
_symmetry.space_group_name_H-M   'P 1'
#
loop_
_entity.id
_entity.type
_entity.pdbx_description
1 polymer ?
#
loop_
_entity_poly.entity_id
_entity_poly.type
_entity_poly.pdbx_seq_one_letter_code
_entity_poly.pdbx_strand_id
1 'polypeptide(L)'
;MEDHVYQGYVLSVTIFEQSPTVEPSVRLPVEDDNGDLERLFIYNIPPSEGRQLITDTYTYGTKMSILNPYMRFTADRKPGIRVDGVSSIILQGDTHNVKNMCRCCGKANCRSARYCSVECQRMDWKQYGHKLICN
;
A
#
# COMPACT_ATOMS: atom_id res chain seq x y z
N MET A 1 -24.25 10.82 -4.89
CA MET A 1 -22.81 10.66 -4.57
C MET A 1 -22.10 10.60 -5.89
N GLU A 2 -21.28 11.60 -6.17
CA GLU A 2 -20.66 11.81 -7.48
C GLU A 2 -19.15 11.70 -7.36
N ASP A 3 -18.54 11.33 -8.48
CA ASP A 3 -17.11 11.32 -8.69
C ASP A 3 -16.57 12.76 -8.54
N HIS A 4 -15.45 12.94 -7.83
CA HIS A 4 -14.91 14.27 -7.53
C HIS A 4 -13.38 14.31 -7.49
N VAL A 5 -12.80 15.35 -8.09
CA VAL A 5 -11.36 15.62 -8.05
C VAL A 5 -11.11 16.80 -7.11
N TYR A 6 -10.38 16.55 -6.02
CA TYR A 6 -10.05 17.58 -5.04
C TYR A 6 -8.83 18.40 -5.49
N GLN A 7 -9.07 19.42 -6.32
CA GLN A 7 -8.03 20.27 -6.90
C GLN A 7 -7.29 21.11 -5.84
N GLY A 8 -5.95 21.12 -5.90
CA GLY A 8 -5.09 21.84 -4.96
C GLY A 8 -4.84 21.11 -3.64
N TYR A 9 -5.33 19.88 -3.50
CA TYR A 9 -5.14 19.05 -2.31
C TYR A 9 -4.08 17.97 -2.55
N VAL A 10 -3.47 17.55 -1.45
CA VAL A 10 -2.53 16.43 -1.40
C VAL A 10 -3.02 15.46 -0.34
N LEU A 11 -3.13 14.19 -0.70
CA LEU A 11 -3.46 13.12 0.23
C LEU A 11 -2.21 12.29 0.51
N SER A 12 -1.76 12.26 1.76
CA SER A 12 -0.69 11.37 2.23
C SER A 12 -1.28 10.00 2.57
N VAL A 13 -0.66 8.94 2.05
CA VAL A 13 -1.06 7.56 2.35
C VAL A 13 0.14 6.63 2.51
N THR A 14 -0.05 5.54 3.24
CA THR A 14 0.91 4.45 3.42
C THR A 14 0.33 3.17 2.85
N ILE A 15 1.07 2.41 2.04
CA ILE A 15 0.60 1.11 1.53
C ILE A 15 0.46 0.13 2.70
N PHE A 16 -0.75 -0.37 2.93
CA PHE A 16 -1.04 -1.31 4.01
C PHE A 16 -0.91 -2.77 3.55
N GLU A 17 -1.07 -3.06 2.27
CA GLU A 17 -0.90 -4.42 1.74
C GLU A 17 -0.39 -4.41 0.30
N GLN A 18 0.34 -5.46 -0.07
CA GLN A 18 0.84 -5.63 -1.42
C GLN A 18 -0.29 -6.03 -2.37
N SER A 19 -0.39 -5.36 -3.52
CA SER A 19 -1.36 -5.72 -4.56
C SER A 19 -1.05 -7.10 -5.13
N PRO A 20 -2.03 -8.03 -5.22
CA PRO A 20 -1.84 -9.31 -5.88
C PRO A 20 -1.92 -9.22 -7.41
N THR A 21 -2.47 -8.12 -7.96
CA THR A 21 -2.75 -7.98 -9.40
C THR A 21 -2.41 -6.60 -9.94
N VAL A 22 -2.18 -6.55 -11.25
CA VAL A 22 -1.80 -5.34 -12.00
C VAL A 22 -2.84 -4.97 -13.08
N GLU A 23 -3.74 -5.90 -13.43
CA GLU A 23 -4.68 -5.72 -14.54
C GLU A 23 -6.13 -5.61 -14.05
N PRO A 24 -6.93 -4.66 -14.57
CA PRO A 24 -6.56 -3.55 -15.47
C PRO A 24 -5.90 -2.35 -14.74
N SER A 25 -5.60 -2.50 -13.45
CA SER A 25 -5.01 -1.47 -12.58
C SER A 25 -4.31 -2.14 -11.41
N VAL A 26 -3.31 -1.46 -10.85
CA VAL A 26 -2.74 -1.82 -9.54
C VAL A 26 -3.73 -1.42 -8.45
N ARG A 27 -4.01 -2.34 -7.53
CA ARG A 27 -5.00 -2.16 -6.46
C ARG A 27 -4.31 -2.23 -5.10
N LEU A 28 -4.22 -1.11 -4.42
CA LEU A 28 -3.51 -1.02 -3.15
C LEU A 28 -4.48 -0.62 -2.04
N PRO A 29 -4.61 -1.44 -0.98
CA PRO A 29 -5.08 -0.96 0.30
C PRO A 29 -4.05 0.02 0.85
N VAL A 30 -4.48 1.22 1.18
CA VAL A 30 -3.64 2.27 1.75
C VAL A 30 -4.27 2.82 3.02
N GLU A 31 -3.46 3.28 3.96
CA GLU A 31 -3.89 3.95 5.18
C GLU A 31 -3.55 5.43 5.07
N ASP A 32 -4.51 6.31 5.37
CA ASP A 32 -4.28 7.76 5.39
C ASP A 32 -3.66 8.22 6.74
N ASP A 33 -3.38 9.52 6.88
CA ASP A 33 -2.80 10.08 8.12
C ASP A 33 -3.77 10.05 9.32
N ASN A 34 -5.08 9.81 9.11
CA ASN A 34 -6.06 9.63 10.16
C ASN A 34 -6.16 8.17 10.64
N GLY A 35 -5.48 7.24 9.95
CA GLY A 35 -5.57 5.80 10.21
C GLY A 35 -6.75 5.12 9.50
N ASP A 36 -7.40 5.82 8.56
CA ASP A 36 -8.50 5.26 7.77
C ASP A 36 -7.97 4.45 6.58
N LEU A 37 -8.54 3.26 6.38
CA LEU A 37 -8.18 2.38 5.28
C LEU A 37 -8.96 2.71 4.02
N GLU A 38 -8.21 3.07 2.97
CA GLU A 38 -8.72 3.50 1.68
C GLU A 38 -8.29 2.56 0.54
N ARG A 39 -9.05 2.62 -0.56
CA ARG A 39 -8.79 1.81 -1.76
C ARG A 39 -8.17 2.68 -2.84
N LEU A 40 -6.93 2.41 -3.21
CA LEU A 40 -6.22 3.10 -4.28
C LEU A 40 -6.18 2.24 -5.55
N PHE A 41 -6.51 2.86 -6.68
CA PHE A 41 -6.47 2.25 -8.00
C PHE A 41 -5.55 3.07 -8.92
N ILE A 42 -4.42 2.49 -9.33
CA ILE A 42 -3.47 3.14 -10.25
C ILE A 42 -3.63 2.53 -11.64
N TYR A 43 -4.05 3.36 -12.58
CA TYR A 43 -4.27 3.01 -13.99
C TYR A 43 -3.11 3.47 -14.88
N ASN A 44 -3.18 3.08 -16.16
CA ASN A 44 -2.24 3.49 -17.21
C ASN A 44 -0.77 3.15 -16.88
N ILE A 45 -0.56 2.08 -16.11
CA ILE A 45 0.76 1.54 -15.85
C ILE A 45 1.18 0.70 -17.06
N PRO A 46 2.36 0.92 -17.65
CA PRO A 46 2.88 0.08 -18.72
C PRO A 46 2.94 -1.40 -18.29
N PRO A 47 2.42 -2.35 -19.09
CA PRO A 47 2.42 -3.78 -18.71
C PRO A 47 3.81 -4.34 -18.38
N SER A 48 4.85 -3.82 -19.04
CA SER A 48 6.25 -4.19 -18.80
C SER A 48 6.77 -3.78 -17.42
N GLU A 49 6.20 -2.72 -16.83
CA GLU A 49 6.69 -2.13 -15.58
C GLU A 49 5.83 -2.51 -14.38
N GLY A 50 4.57 -2.88 -14.61
CA GLY A 50 3.61 -3.02 -13.53
C GLY A 50 3.95 -4.09 -12.50
N ARG A 51 4.56 -5.22 -12.90
CA ARG A 51 5.06 -6.22 -11.95
C ARG A 51 6.22 -5.70 -11.11
N GLN A 52 7.15 -4.99 -11.73
CA GLN A 52 8.32 -4.47 -11.03
C GLN A 52 7.89 -3.38 -10.04
N LEU A 53 6.99 -2.50 -10.46
CA LEU A 53 6.43 -1.45 -9.60
C LEU A 53 5.78 -2.02 -8.33
N ILE A 54 4.95 -3.06 -8.40
CA ILE A 54 4.33 -3.65 -7.19
C ILE A 54 5.29 -4.49 -6.33
N THR A 55 6.45 -4.88 -6.88
CA THR A 55 7.43 -5.74 -6.18
C THR A 55 8.53 -4.91 -5.51
N ASP A 56 8.92 -3.79 -6.12
CA ASP A 56 10.07 -3.01 -5.69
C ASP A 56 9.71 -1.63 -5.15
N THR A 57 8.62 -1.02 -5.64
CA THR A 57 8.29 0.40 -5.39
C THR A 57 7.06 0.53 -4.49
N TYR A 58 5.92 -0.02 -4.93
CA TYR A 58 4.64 0.02 -4.24
C TYR A 58 4.48 -1.19 -3.31
N THR A 59 5.42 -1.34 -2.38
CA THR A 59 5.42 -2.41 -1.38
C THR A 59 4.83 -1.95 -0.05
N TYR A 60 4.59 -2.92 0.84
CA TYR A 60 4.08 -2.66 2.18
C TYR A 60 4.90 -1.58 2.90
N GLY A 61 4.21 -0.59 3.46
CA GLY A 61 4.74 0.54 4.22
C GLY A 61 5.37 1.65 3.38
N THR A 62 5.36 1.57 2.05
CA THR A 62 5.73 2.71 1.20
C THR A 62 4.77 3.88 1.46
N LYS A 63 5.34 5.03 1.78
CA LYS A 63 4.60 6.29 1.94
C LYS A 63 4.58 7.07 0.65
N MET A 64 3.44 7.69 0.32
CA MET A 64 3.30 8.49 -0.88
C MET A 64 2.30 9.63 -0.69
N SER A 65 2.48 10.67 -1.49
CA SER A 65 1.53 11.76 -1.67
C SER A 65 0.80 11.57 -3.00
N ILE A 66 -0.53 11.69 -2.97
CA ILE A 66 -1.38 11.72 -4.16
C ILE A 66 -1.84 13.16 -4.38
N LEU A 67 -1.43 13.74 -5.51
CA LEU A 67 -1.81 15.08 -5.92
C LEU A 67 -3.20 15.07 -6.55
N ASN A 68 -4.02 16.06 -6.19
CA ASN A 68 -5.39 16.24 -6.71
C ASN A 68 -6.20 14.93 -6.66
N PRO A 69 -6.38 14.33 -5.47
CA PRO A 69 -6.95 12.98 -5.36
C PRO A 69 -8.33 12.93 -6.02
N TYR A 70 -8.50 11.93 -6.88
CA TYR A 70 -9.74 11.70 -7.60
C TYR A 70 -10.54 10.60 -6.89
N MET A 71 -11.54 11.01 -6.11
CA MET A 71 -12.46 10.09 -5.45
C MET A 71 -13.56 9.64 -6.42
N ARG A 72 -13.76 8.33 -6.49
CA ARG A 72 -14.70 7.69 -7.39
C ARG A 72 -15.47 6.56 -6.71
N PHE A 73 -16.71 6.35 -7.11
CA PHE A 73 -17.48 5.19 -6.69
C PHE A 73 -17.24 4.01 -7.64
N THR A 74 -16.84 2.87 -7.08
CA THR A 74 -16.67 1.63 -7.84
C THR A 74 -18.02 0.92 -8.07
N ALA A 75 -18.04 -0.14 -8.88
CA ALA A 75 -19.27 -0.87 -9.21
C ALA A 75 -20.00 -1.46 -7.98
N ASP A 76 -19.26 -1.72 -6.90
CA ASP A 76 -19.79 -2.14 -5.59
C ASP A 76 -20.33 -0.97 -4.74
N ARG A 77 -20.41 0.24 -5.31
CA ARG A 77 -20.85 1.50 -4.67
C ARG A 77 -20.01 1.95 -3.48
N LYS A 78 -18.80 1.44 -3.33
CA LYS A 78 -17.86 1.92 -2.31
C LYS A 78 -16.94 3.01 -2.90
N PRO A 79 -16.44 3.96 -2.10
CA PRO A 79 -15.51 4.98 -2.56
C PRO A 79 -14.10 4.41 -2.75
N GLY A 80 -13.34 4.99 -3.67
CA GLY A 80 -11.94 4.70 -3.85
C GLY A 80 -11.22 5.83 -4.55
N ILE A 81 -9.92 5.91 -4.34
CA ILE A 81 -9.03 6.88 -4.95
C ILE A 81 -8.58 6.31 -6.29
N ARG A 82 -8.85 7.04 -7.36
CA ARG A 82 -8.37 6.72 -8.71
C ARG A 82 -7.16 7.59 -9.03
N VAL A 83 -6.15 6.97 -9.64
CA VAL A 83 -4.98 7.66 -10.16
C VAL A 83 -4.80 7.24 -11.63
N ASP A 84 -4.81 8.21 -12.54
CA ASP A 84 -4.71 8.01 -13.98
C ASP A 84 -3.26 8.10 -14.49
N GLY A 85 -2.36 7.36 -13.84
CA GLY A 85 -0.93 7.33 -14.14
C GLY A 85 -0.07 7.81 -12.96
N VAL A 86 1.19 7.37 -12.92
CA VAL A 86 2.07 7.57 -11.75
C VAL A 86 2.54 9.01 -11.54
N SER A 87 2.27 9.92 -12.48
CA SER A 87 2.74 11.32 -12.44
C SER A 87 2.11 12.15 -11.32
N SER A 88 0.93 11.77 -10.82
CA SER A 88 0.30 12.43 -9.66
C SER A 88 0.70 11.80 -8.32
N ILE A 89 1.65 10.85 -8.32
CA ILE A 89 2.16 10.19 -7.12
C ILE A 89 3.58 10.67 -6.84
N ILE A 90 3.83 11.12 -5.62
CA ILE A 90 5.17 11.43 -5.12
C ILE A 90 5.48 10.44 -4.00
N LEU A 91 6.53 9.63 -4.16
CA LEU A 91 6.99 8.75 -3.10
C LEU A 91 7.71 9.57 -2.02
N GLN A 92 7.39 9.33 -0.74
CA GLN A 92 7.95 10.08 0.37
C GLN A 92 9.12 9.34 1.03
N GLY A 93 10.30 9.97 1.04
CA GLY A 93 11.52 9.46 1.69
C GLY A 93 12.29 8.43 0.86
N ASP A 94 13.37 7.90 1.44
CA ASP A 94 14.12 6.76 0.90
C ASP A 94 13.31 5.46 1.11
N THR A 95 12.06 5.42 0.65
CA THR A 95 11.23 4.20 0.62
C THR A 95 11.68 3.25 -0.48
N HIS A 96 12.99 3.13 -0.68
CA HIS A 96 13.56 1.89 -1.16
C HIS A 96 13.16 0.87 -0.12
N ASN A 97 12.30 -0.09 -0.50
CA ASN A 97 12.05 -1.36 0.18
C ASN A 97 12.75 -1.40 1.53
N VAL A 98 12.08 -1.05 2.63
CA VAL A 98 12.70 -1.20 3.96
C VAL A 98 12.93 -2.70 4.10
N LYS A 99 14.12 -3.14 3.68
CA LYS A 99 14.54 -4.53 3.69
C LYS A 99 14.33 -4.95 5.13
N ASN A 100 13.47 -5.94 5.34
CA ASN A 100 13.08 -6.40 6.67
C ASN A 100 12.10 -5.46 7.42
N MET A 101 11.07 -4.93 6.76
CA MET A 101 9.91 -4.40 7.48
C MET A 101 8.95 -5.53 7.82
N CYS A 102 8.69 -5.71 9.12
CA CYS A 102 7.82 -6.77 9.60
C CYS A 102 6.36 -6.46 9.25
N ARG A 103 5.71 -7.35 8.47
CA ARG A 103 4.29 -7.23 8.12
C ARG A 103 3.35 -7.40 9.32
N CYS A 104 3.81 -8.02 10.40
CA CYS A 104 3.03 -8.15 11.63
C CYS A 104 3.04 -6.87 12.48
N CYS A 105 4.11 -6.08 12.43
CA CYS A 105 4.33 -4.99 13.39
C CYS A 105 4.51 -3.61 12.75
N GLY A 106 4.64 -3.53 11.42
CA GLY A 106 4.93 -2.29 10.70
C GLY A 106 6.30 -1.68 11.02
N LYS A 107 7.24 -2.46 11.60
CA LYS A 107 8.55 -1.97 12.08
C LYS A 107 9.67 -2.94 11.70
N ALA A 108 10.89 -2.42 11.57
CA ALA A 108 12.11 -3.23 11.52
C ALA A 108 12.58 -3.57 12.96
N ASN A 109 13.14 -4.77 13.17
CA ASN A 109 13.72 -5.20 14.45
C ASN A 109 12.80 -5.06 15.68
N CYS A 110 11.61 -5.64 15.62
CA CYS A 110 10.70 -5.70 16.76
C CYS A 110 11.32 -6.51 17.92
N ARG A 111 11.30 -5.94 19.13
CA ARG A 111 11.84 -6.61 20.33
C ARG A 111 10.98 -7.78 20.82
N SER A 112 9.70 -7.77 20.50
CA SER A 112 8.75 -8.82 20.87
C SER A 112 7.46 -8.71 20.06
N ALA A 113 6.86 -9.85 19.73
CA ALA A 113 5.53 -9.95 19.14
C ALA A 113 4.65 -10.87 20.01
N ARG A 114 3.36 -10.54 20.14
CA ARG A 114 2.38 -11.36 20.84
C ARG A 114 1.45 -11.99 19.81
N TYR A 115 1.22 -13.30 19.94
CA TYR A 115 0.37 -14.06 19.05
C TYR A 115 -0.83 -14.59 19.84
N CYS A 116 -2.01 -14.62 19.20
CA CYS A 116 -3.20 -15.21 19.80
C CYS A 116 -3.11 -16.75 19.86
N SER A 117 -2.28 -17.38 19.03
CA SER A 117 -2.00 -18.81 19.06
C SER A 117 -0.62 -19.17 18.49
N VAL A 118 -0.19 -20.42 18.70
CA VAL A 118 1.06 -20.96 18.15
C VAL A 118 0.98 -21.09 16.62
N GLU A 119 -0.20 -21.34 16.06
CA GLU A 119 -0.43 -21.37 14.61
C GLU A 119 -0.19 -20.00 13.99
N CYS A 120 -0.71 -18.93 14.60
CA CYS A 120 -0.47 -17.56 14.14
C CYS A 120 1.01 -17.19 14.20
N GLN A 121 1.73 -17.61 15.24
CA GLN A 121 3.18 -17.45 15.33
C GLN A 121 3.92 -18.17 14.20
N ARG A 122 3.60 -19.45 13.95
CA ARG A 122 4.24 -20.25 12.89
C ARG A 122 3.96 -19.69 11.50
N MET A 123 2.73 -19.24 11.25
CA MET A 123 2.35 -18.60 10.00
C MET A 123 3.16 -17.33 9.78
N ASP A 124 3.22 -16.46 10.78
CA ASP A 124 3.98 -15.22 10.72
C ASP A 124 5.48 -15.44 10.47
N TRP A 125 6.06 -16.43 11.15
CA TRP A 125 7.45 -16.81 10.93
C TRP A 125 7.71 -17.37 9.53
N LYS A 126 6.82 -18.23 9.02
CA LYS A 126 7.00 -18.94 7.75
C LYS A 126 6.65 -18.06 6.54
N GLN A 127 5.57 -17.30 6.62
CA GLN A 127 4.98 -16.60 5.49
C GLN A 127 5.42 -15.14 5.42
N TYR A 128 5.56 -14.48 6.56
CA TYR A 128 5.98 -13.08 6.63
C TYR A 128 7.45 -12.90 7.02
N GLY A 129 8.15 -14.01 7.29
CA GLY A 129 9.58 -14.00 7.58
C GLY A 129 9.93 -13.28 8.88
N HIS A 130 8.98 -13.10 9.80
CA HIS A 130 9.17 -12.28 11.00
C HIS A 130 10.45 -12.65 11.76
N LYS A 131 10.70 -13.94 11.99
CA LYS A 131 11.90 -14.42 12.71
C LYS A 131 13.22 -14.07 12.01
N LEU A 132 13.20 -13.88 10.69
CA LEU A 132 14.37 -13.45 9.91
C LEU A 132 14.55 -11.92 9.97
N ILE A 133 13.45 -11.20 10.16
CA ILE A 133 13.34 -9.74 10.07
C ILE A 133 13.49 -9.06 11.45
N CYS A 134 12.92 -9.66 12.49
CA CYS A 134 12.95 -9.20 13.87
C CYS A 134 13.41 -10.39 14.73
N ASN A 135 14.70 -10.41 15.03
CA ASN A 135 15.35 -11.45 15.82
C ASN A 135 15.73 -10.90 17.18
#